data_AF-A0AAW2PZP7-F1
#
_entry.id   AF-A0AAW2PZP7-F1
#
_cell.length_a   1.000
_cell.length_b   1.000
_cell.length_c   1.000
_cell.angle_alpha   90.00
_cell.angle_beta   90.00
_cell.angle_gamma   90.00
#
_symmetry.space_group_name_H-M   'P 1'
#
loop_
_entity.id
_entity.type
_entity.pdbx_description
1 polymer ?
#
loop_
_entity_poly.entity_id
_entity_poly.type
_entity_poly.pdbx_seq_one_letter_code
_entity_poly.pdbx_strand_id
1 'polypeptide(L)'
;MTRLPDTIGSGRILYLTLANNKFFGPIPRGIAKALENLSEILLLNNLLSGCLPYELGLLKQAVVFDAGNNFLTGPLPFSLACLEKLEVLNFAGNLLYGHIPEVLCGLGNLANLSLSDNYFTGFGPVCWRLIKNGVLDVKKNCIPGLPFQRSVGECAAFFARPRWLHLVDLLIMNNSKMLRSVTPTYLDSVMKSEKVLDEADRLLNEDFEKPIDELLNVIPRDRRTYLFSATMTKKVKKLQRACLKNPVKIEAASKYSTVDTLKQQYRFVPAKYKECYLVYILTEMSGSTSMVFTRTCDATTLLAYILRNLGFRAIPINGHMTQSKRLGALNKFKAGECNILICTDVASRGLDIPSVDMVINYDIPTNSKDYIHRVGRTARAGRSGVAISIVNQYELEWYLQIEKLIGKKHMP
;
A
#
# COMPACT_ATOMS: atom_id res chain seq x y z
N MET A 1 -14.81 2.51 -25.31
CA MET A 1 -14.83 2.01 -23.92
C MET A 1 -13.87 2.88 -23.14
N THR A 2 -14.27 3.39 -21.98
CA THR A 2 -13.51 4.42 -21.26
C THR A 2 -13.34 3.97 -19.82
N ARG A 3 -12.23 4.29 -19.17
CA ARG A 3 -12.07 4.05 -17.72
C ARG A 3 -12.68 5.19 -16.93
N LEU A 4 -13.10 4.92 -15.69
CA LEU A 4 -13.41 6.00 -14.75
C LEU A 4 -12.13 6.81 -14.47
N PRO A 5 -12.18 8.14 -14.51
CA PRO A 5 -11.02 8.97 -14.19
C PRO A 5 -10.71 8.89 -12.69
N ASP A 6 -9.42 8.98 -12.34
CA ASP A 6 -8.97 8.96 -10.94
C ASP A 6 -9.52 10.15 -10.12
N THR A 7 -9.90 11.23 -10.81
CA THR A 7 -10.60 12.38 -10.23
C THR A 7 -11.72 12.83 -11.16
N ILE A 8 -12.96 12.79 -10.67
CA ILE A 8 -14.08 13.55 -11.21
C ILE A 8 -13.99 14.91 -10.49
N GLY A 9 -13.92 16.04 -11.19
CA GLY A 9 -13.53 17.33 -10.59
C GLY A 9 -14.21 17.71 -9.26
N SER A 10 -13.56 18.55 -8.46
CA SER A 10 -14.08 19.02 -7.16
C SER A 10 -15.24 20.00 -7.35
N GLY A 11 -16.47 19.47 -7.47
CA GLY A 11 -17.70 20.24 -7.56
C GLY A 11 -18.62 20.00 -6.37
N ARG A 12 -19.57 20.92 -6.11
CA ARG A 12 -20.69 20.74 -5.16
C ARG A 12 -21.78 19.86 -5.77
N ILE A 13 -21.40 18.76 -6.41
CA ILE A 13 -22.35 17.84 -7.03
C ILE A 13 -23.04 17.10 -5.87
N LEU A 14 -24.35 16.89 -5.99
CA LEU A 14 -25.17 16.11 -5.04
C LEU A 14 -25.50 14.71 -5.60
N TYR A 15 -25.58 14.57 -6.93
CA TYR A 15 -25.95 13.35 -7.63
C TYR A 15 -24.94 13.03 -8.74
N LEU A 16 -24.37 11.82 -8.75
CA LEU A 16 -23.54 11.32 -9.84
C LEU A 16 -24.19 10.06 -10.44
N THR A 17 -24.57 10.15 -11.71
CA THR A 17 -25.04 8.99 -12.48
C THR A 17 -24.13 8.73 -13.67
N LEU A 18 -23.57 7.52 -13.72
CA LEU A 18 -22.77 6.97 -14.81
C LEU A 18 -23.35 5.62 -15.26
N ALA A 19 -24.61 5.35 -14.94
CA ALA A 19 -25.31 4.11 -15.20
C ALA A 19 -25.41 3.80 -16.70
N ASN A 20 -25.53 2.52 -17.06
CA ASN A 20 -25.81 2.05 -18.44
C ASN A 20 -24.77 2.50 -19.47
N ASN A 21 -23.49 2.38 -19.11
CA ASN A 21 -22.38 2.77 -19.97
C ASN A 21 -21.45 1.57 -20.23
N LYS A 22 -20.31 1.84 -20.88
CA LYS A 22 -19.25 0.86 -21.14
C LYS A 22 -17.98 1.20 -20.36
N PHE A 23 -18.13 1.68 -19.11
CA PHE A 23 -16.98 1.98 -18.26
C PHE A 23 -16.32 0.69 -17.79
N PHE A 24 -15.00 0.59 -17.92
CA PHE A 24 -14.25 -0.63 -17.58
C PHE A 24 -13.07 -0.34 -16.64
N GLY A 25 -12.55 -1.39 -16.01
CA GLY A 25 -11.47 -1.28 -15.02
C GLY A 25 -11.97 -1.02 -13.60
N PRO A 26 -11.05 -0.84 -12.63
CA PRO A 26 -11.41 -0.67 -11.23
C PRO A 26 -12.07 0.67 -10.94
N ILE A 27 -12.89 0.68 -9.89
CA ILE A 27 -13.33 1.92 -9.25
C ILE A 27 -12.09 2.60 -8.68
N PRO A 28 -11.72 3.81 -9.14
CA PRO A 28 -10.51 4.47 -8.70
C PRO A 28 -10.54 4.82 -7.22
N ARG A 29 -9.44 4.62 -6.49
CA ARG A 29 -9.33 4.98 -5.06
C ARG A 29 -9.59 6.47 -4.81
N GLY A 30 -9.19 7.32 -5.76
CA GLY A 30 -9.38 8.77 -5.69
C GLY A 30 -10.83 9.21 -5.86
N ILE A 31 -11.73 8.34 -6.35
CA ILE A 31 -13.12 8.70 -6.64
C ILE A 31 -13.85 9.08 -5.35
N ALA A 32 -13.60 8.42 -4.23
CA ALA A 32 -14.33 8.72 -2.99
C ALA A 32 -14.05 10.13 -2.45
N LYS A 33 -12.82 10.63 -2.65
CA LYS A 33 -12.42 11.98 -2.24
C LYS A 33 -13.06 13.08 -3.11
N ALA A 34 -13.29 12.78 -4.38
CA ALA A 34 -14.01 13.67 -5.29
C ALA A 34 -15.51 13.79 -4.97
N LEU A 35 -16.05 12.80 -4.24
CA LEU A 35 -17.47 12.57 -4.06
C LEU A 35 -17.93 12.69 -2.60
N GLU A 36 -17.12 13.27 -1.72
CA GLU A 36 -17.40 13.38 -0.27
C GLU A 36 -18.75 14.05 0.04
N ASN A 37 -19.24 14.90 -0.87
CA ASN A 37 -20.49 15.64 -0.74
C ASN A 37 -21.69 15.00 -1.48
N LEU A 38 -21.51 13.90 -2.19
CA LEU A 38 -22.60 13.25 -2.93
C LEU A 38 -23.55 12.51 -2.02
N SER A 39 -24.85 12.69 -2.27
CA SER A 39 -25.91 11.89 -1.67
C SER A 39 -26.23 10.63 -2.48
N GLU A 40 -26.10 10.68 -3.80
CA GLU A 40 -26.47 9.56 -4.67
C GLU A 40 -25.41 9.27 -5.73
N ILE A 41 -25.01 8.00 -5.81
CA ILE A 41 -23.95 7.50 -6.69
C ILE A 41 -24.47 6.27 -7.44
N LEU A 42 -24.66 6.40 -8.75
CA LEU A 42 -25.19 5.35 -9.62
C LEU A 42 -24.14 4.95 -10.68
N LEU A 43 -23.59 3.76 -10.54
CA LEU A 43 -22.56 3.14 -11.39
C LEU A 43 -23.03 1.83 -12.07
N LEU A 44 -24.31 1.48 -11.90
CA LEU A 44 -24.89 0.23 -12.38
C LEU A 44 -24.80 0.01 -13.91
N ASN A 45 -24.83 -1.25 -14.33
CA ASN A 45 -24.82 -1.67 -15.73
C ASN A 45 -23.61 -1.10 -16.49
N ASN A 46 -22.42 -1.48 -16.04
CA ASN A 46 -21.14 -1.13 -16.65
C ASN A 46 -20.24 -2.37 -16.75
N LEU A 47 -18.96 -2.18 -17.11
CA LEU A 47 -17.93 -3.22 -17.18
C LEU A 47 -16.87 -3.04 -16.07
N LEU A 48 -17.23 -2.43 -14.92
CA LEU A 48 -16.30 -2.15 -13.83
C LEU A 48 -15.81 -3.46 -13.21
N SER A 49 -14.52 -3.54 -12.88
CA SER A 49 -13.85 -4.79 -12.52
C SER A 49 -12.84 -4.61 -11.40
N GLY A 50 -12.52 -5.66 -10.64
CA GLY A 50 -11.53 -5.56 -9.56
C GLY A 50 -12.18 -5.26 -8.21
N CYS A 51 -11.35 -5.07 -7.18
CA CYS A 51 -11.82 -4.94 -5.80
C CYS A 51 -12.44 -3.57 -5.50
N LEU A 52 -13.45 -3.56 -4.62
CA LEU A 52 -13.99 -2.33 -4.05
C LEU A 52 -12.90 -1.63 -3.20
N PRO A 53 -12.60 -0.34 -3.45
CA PRO A 53 -11.62 0.39 -2.66
C PRO A 53 -12.16 0.70 -1.25
N TYR A 54 -11.29 0.65 -0.24
CA TYR A 54 -11.71 0.97 1.14
C TYR A 54 -12.10 2.45 1.28
N GLU A 55 -11.57 3.31 0.40
CA GLU A 55 -11.89 4.73 0.37
C GLU A 55 -13.38 5.02 0.16
N LEU A 56 -14.18 4.07 -0.34
CA LEU A 56 -15.64 4.23 -0.42
C LEU A 56 -16.26 4.60 0.93
N GLY A 57 -15.68 4.16 2.06
CA GLY A 57 -16.14 4.55 3.40
C GLY A 57 -15.98 6.05 3.75
N LEU A 58 -15.29 6.83 2.90
CA LEU A 58 -15.15 8.28 3.05
C LEU A 58 -16.38 9.06 2.53
N LEU A 59 -17.31 8.39 1.84
CA LEU A 59 -18.52 9.00 1.27
C LEU A 59 -19.58 9.26 2.35
N LYS A 60 -19.24 10.10 3.35
CA LYS A 60 -20.06 10.32 4.56
C LYS A 60 -21.46 10.89 4.30
N GLN A 61 -21.68 11.51 3.14
CA GLN A 61 -22.97 12.05 2.75
C GLN A 61 -23.83 11.09 1.90
N ALA A 62 -23.28 9.94 1.49
CA ALA A 62 -23.98 9.02 0.60
C ALA A 62 -25.19 8.36 1.28
N VAL A 63 -26.33 8.50 0.62
CA VAL A 63 -27.63 7.90 0.95
C VAL A 63 -27.92 6.72 0.02
N VAL A 64 -27.55 6.85 -1.26
CA VAL A 64 -27.73 5.82 -2.28
C VAL A 64 -26.40 5.51 -2.96
N PHE A 65 -26.01 4.23 -2.97
CA PHE A 65 -24.88 3.74 -3.74
C PHE A 65 -25.29 2.49 -4.52
N ASP A 66 -25.34 2.59 -5.84
CA ASP A 66 -25.66 1.47 -6.73
C ASP A 66 -24.49 1.20 -7.69
N ALA A 67 -23.89 0.02 -7.60
CA ALA A 67 -22.92 -0.49 -8.57
C ALA A 67 -23.28 -1.91 -9.04
N GLY A 68 -24.57 -2.20 -9.13
CA GLY A 68 -25.08 -3.48 -9.62
C GLY A 68 -24.70 -3.77 -11.07
N ASN A 69 -24.73 -5.03 -11.47
CA ASN A 69 -24.46 -5.52 -12.83
C ASN A 69 -23.12 -5.00 -13.39
N ASN A 70 -22.04 -5.43 -12.75
CA ASN A 70 -20.66 -5.15 -13.12
C ASN A 70 -19.81 -6.43 -12.95
N PHE A 71 -18.49 -6.33 -13.10
CA PHE A 71 -17.53 -7.41 -12.85
C PHE A 71 -16.70 -7.17 -11.57
N LEU A 72 -17.25 -6.45 -10.58
CA LEU A 72 -16.56 -6.17 -9.32
C LEU A 72 -16.32 -7.47 -8.57
N THR A 73 -15.16 -7.60 -7.94
CA THR A 73 -14.77 -8.82 -7.23
C THR A 73 -14.12 -8.52 -5.89
N GLY A 74 -13.68 -9.54 -5.18
CA GLY A 74 -13.14 -9.43 -3.84
C GLY A 74 -14.21 -9.44 -2.74
N PRO A 75 -13.78 -9.37 -1.47
CA PRO A 75 -14.68 -9.20 -0.34
C PRO A 75 -15.21 -7.77 -0.22
N LEU A 76 -16.36 -7.61 0.44
CA LEU A 76 -16.87 -6.29 0.82
C LEU A 76 -15.92 -5.66 1.85
N PRO A 77 -15.42 -4.42 1.63
CA PRO A 77 -14.58 -3.76 2.60
C PRO A 77 -15.40 -3.32 3.81
N PHE A 78 -14.85 -3.54 5.02
CA PHE A 78 -15.50 -3.15 6.27
C PHE A 78 -15.74 -1.64 6.38
N SER A 79 -15.00 -0.82 5.62
CA SER A 79 -15.18 0.63 5.58
C SER A 79 -16.55 1.06 5.04
N LEU A 80 -17.32 0.18 4.38
CA LEU A 80 -18.71 0.47 4.01
C LEU A 80 -19.60 0.73 5.24
N ALA A 81 -19.23 0.20 6.42
CA ALA A 81 -19.92 0.51 7.68
C ALA A 81 -19.69 1.96 8.17
N CYS A 82 -18.83 2.73 7.50
CA CYS A 82 -18.64 4.16 7.77
C CYS A 82 -19.67 5.05 7.06
N LEU A 83 -20.55 4.48 6.23
CA LEU A 83 -21.59 5.19 5.48
C LEU A 83 -22.86 5.34 6.33
N GLU A 84 -22.79 6.20 7.35
CA GLU A 84 -23.82 6.31 8.39
C GLU A 84 -25.19 6.80 7.87
N LYS A 85 -25.22 7.51 6.74
CA LYS A 85 -26.45 7.99 6.08
C LYS A 85 -27.01 7.05 5.03
N LEU A 86 -26.38 5.90 4.81
CA LEU A 86 -26.72 5.01 3.70
C LEU A 86 -28.08 4.33 3.93
N GLU A 87 -28.98 4.52 2.98
CA GLU A 87 -30.30 3.91 2.96
C GLU A 87 -30.37 2.79 1.93
N VAL A 88 -29.73 2.97 0.77
CA VAL A 88 -29.74 2.01 -0.34
C VAL A 88 -28.32 1.67 -0.76
N LEU A 89 -27.98 0.39 -0.69
CA LEU A 89 -26.72 -0.16 -1.19
C LEU A 89 -26.98 -1.35 -2.11
N ASN A 90 -26.61 -1.21 -3.38
CA ASN A 90 -26.83 -2.26 -4.38
C ASN A 90 -25.50 -2.68 -5.03
N PHE A 91 -25.14 -3.95 -4.82
CA PHE A 91 -24.03 -4.61 -5.48
C PHE A 91 -24.46 -5.89 -6.22
N ALA A 92 -25.76 -6.02 -6.52
CA ALA A 92 -26.28 -7.22 -7.17
C ALA A 92 -25.62 -7.49 -8.52
N GLY A 93 -25.50 -8.75 -8.93
CA GLY A 93 -24.99 -9.12 -10.25
C GLY A 93 -23.50 -8.77 -10.42
N ASN A 94 -22.67 -9.22 -9.48
CA ASN A 94 -21.22 -9.01 -9.50
C ASN A 94 -20.47 -10.33 -9.19
N LEU A 95 -19.15 -10.26 -9.04
CA LEU A 95 -18.26 -11.37 -8.68
C LEU A 95 -17.71 -11.22 -7.24
N LEU A 96 -18.46 -10.56 -6.35
CA LEU A 96 -18.07 -10.36 -4.95
C LEU A 96 -18.24 -11.65 -4.15
N TYR A 97 -17.39 -11.86 -3.15
CA TYR A 97 -17.35 -13.13 -2.43
C TYR A 97 -16.88 -13.01 -0.99
N GLY A 98 -16.88 -14.14 -0.28
CA GLY A 98 -16.50 -14.20 1.14
C GLY A 98 -17.70 -13.98 2.05
N HIS A 99 -17.43 -13.61 3.30
CA HIS A 99 -18.48 -13.39 4.28
C HIS A 99 -18.98 -11.94 4.26
N ILE A 100 -20.27 -11.74 4.46
CA ILE A 100 -20.87 -10.41 4.58
C ILE A 100 -20.46 -9.81 5.94
N PRO A 101 -19.86 -8.61 5.98
CA PRO A 101 -19.48 -7.96 7.24
C PRO A 101 -20.69 -7.63 8.12
N GLU A 102 -20.71 -8.12 9.36
CA GLU A 102 -21.82 -7.84 10.30
C GLU A 102 -22.01 -6.35 10.57
N VAL A 103 -20.89 -5.61 10.63
CA VAL A 103 -20.88 -4.16 10.87
C VAL A 103 -21.62 -3.39 9.77
N LEU A 104 -21.63 -3.88 8.54
CA LEU A 104 -22.40 -3.28 7.45
C LEU A 104 -23.90 -3.44 7.69
N CYS A 105 -24.32 -4.62 8.11
CA CYS A 105 -25.71 -4.91 8.48
C CYS A 105 -26.16 -4.21 9.78
N GLY A 106 -25.23 -3.59 10.51
CA GLY A 106 -25.51 -2.80 11.70
C GLY A 106 -25.84 -1.33 11.44
N LEU A 107 -25.79 -0.86 10.19
CA LEU A 107 -26.15 0.51 9.83
C LEU A 107 -27.65 0.75 10.08
N GLY A 108 -27.97 1.73 10.92
CA GLY A 108 -29.34 1.98 11.38
C GLY A 108 -30.31 2.49 10.32
N ASN A 109 -29.80 3.10 9.24
CA ASN A 109 -30.62 3.72 8.20
C ASN A 109 -30.84 2.83 6.96
N LEU A 110 -30.27 1.63 6.91
CA LEU A 110 -30.39 0.75 5.75
C LEU A 110 -31.85 0.32 5.52
N ALA A 111 -32.42 0.76 4.40
CA ALA A 111 -33.74 0.37 3.92
C ALA A 111 -33.65 -0.74 2.86
N ASN A 112 -32.58 -0.76 2.06
CA ASN A 112 -32.37 -1.78 1.03
C ASN A 112 -30.88 -2.09 0.84
N LEU A 113 -30.50 -3.36 1.05
CA LEU A 113 -29.16 -3.89 0.83
C LEU A 113 -29.25 -5.09 -0.12
N SER A 114 -28.91 -4.87 -1.39
CA SER A 114 -28.96 -5.92 -2.40
C SER A 114 -27.56 -6.46 -2.69
N LEU A 115 -27.32 -7.71 -2.29
CA LEU A 115 -26.10 -8.47 -2.52
C LEU A 115 -26.38 -9.72 -3.37
N SER A 116 -27.52 -9.76 -4.05
CA SER A 116 -27.95 -10.91 -4.83
C SER A 116 -27.04 -11.17 -6.04
N ASP A 117 -27.06 -12.39 -6.55
CA ASP A 117 -26.31 -12.77 -7.76
C ASP A 117 -24.80 -12.48 -7.65
N ASN A 118 -24.20 -12.96 -6.56
CA ASN A 118 -22.77 -12.88 -6.22
C ASN A 118 -22.27 -14.25 -5.74
N TYR A 119 -21.15 -14.30 -5.02
CA TYR A 119 -20.55 -15.54 -4.48
C TYR A 119 -20.25 -15.42 -2.98
N PHE A 120 -21.08 -14.72 -2.21
CA PHE A 120 -20.96 -14.67 -0.76
C PHE A 120 -21.18 -16.07 -0.16
N THR A 121 -20.44 -16.40 0.90
CA THR A 121 -20.42 -17.74 1.50
C THR A 121 -21.07 -17.80 2.88
N GLY A 122 -21.30 -16.65 3.52
CA GLY A 122 -21.92 -16.59 4.83
C GLY A 122 -22.17 -15.16 5.32
N PHE A 123 -22.85 -15.08 6.46
CA PHE A 123 -23.19 -13.85 7.17
C PHE A 123 -23.32 -14.16 8.67
N GLY A 124 -23.36 -13.14 9.52
CA GLY A 124 -23.57 -13.30 10.96
C GLY A 124 -24.99 -12.96 11.44
N PRO A 125 -25.29 -13.14 12.75
CA PRO A 125 -26.60 -12.89 13.35
C PRO A 125 -27.25 -11.54 13.03
N VAL A 126 -26.47 -10.46 12.90
CA VAL A 126 -27.02 -9.12 12.62
C VAL A 126 -27.61 -9.08 11.21
N CYS A 127 -26.89 -9.64 10.24
CA CYS A 127 -27.35 -9.72 8.85
C CYS A 127 -28.55 -10.66 8.69
N TRP A 128 -28.62 -11.75 9.48
CA TRP A 128 -29.76 -12.66 9.47
C TRP A 128 -31.09 -11.94 9.72
N ARG A 129 -31.11 -11.00 10.67
CA ARG A 129 -32.29 -10.19 10.97
C ARG A 129 -32.70 -9.32 9.77
N LEU A 130 -31.75 -8.74 9.05
CA LEU A 130 -32.04 -7.96 7.84
C LEU A 130 -32.57 -8.83 6.70
N ILE A 131 -32.05 -10.07 6.55
CA ILE A 131 -32.57 -11.04 5.57
C ILE A 131 -34.03 -11.38 5.90
N LYS A 132 -34.32 -11.70 7.17
CA LYS A 132 -35.67 -12.04 7.63
C LYS A 132 -36.66 -10.89 7.43
N ASN A 133 -36.21 -9.65 7.60
CA ASN A 133 -37.02 -8.45 7.44
C ASN A 133 -37.11 -7.96 5.98
N GLY A 134 -36.49 -8.67 5.02
CA GLY A 134 -36.50 -8.31 3.60
C GLY A 134 -35.64 -7.11 3.21
N VAL A 135 -34.85 -6.56 4.15
CA VAL A 135 -33.92 -5.45 3.90
C VAL A 135 -32.69 -5.93 3.15
N LEU A 136 -32.21 -7.15 3.42
CA LEU A 136 -31.02 -7.73 2.82
C LEU A 136 -31.38 -8.86 1.84
N ASP A 137 -31.16 -8.63 0.53
CA ASP A 137 -31.28 -9.68 -0.49
C ASP A 137 -29.93 -10.37 -0.73
N VAL A 138 -29.89 -11.68 -0.47
CA VAL A 138 -28.72 -12.55 -0.67
C VAL A 138 -29.04 -13.74 -1.57
N LYS A 139 -30.10 -13.69 -2.38
CA LYS A 139 -30.42 -14.73 -3.36
C LYS A 139 -29.28 -14.89 -4.38
N LYS A 140 -29.15 -16.07 -4.98
CA LYS A 140 -28.12 -16.40 -5.97
C LYS A 140 -26.70 -16.14 -5.46
N ASN A 141 -26.39 -16.57 -4.23
CA ASN A 141 -25.04 -16.61 -3.66
C ASN A 141 -24.60 -18.06 -3.38
N CYS A 142 -23.51 -18.23 -2.64
CA CYS A 142 -22.94 -19.52 -2.26
C CYS A 142 -23.12 -19.80 -0.77
N ILE A 143 -24.27 -19.41 -0.19
CA ILE A 143 -24.51 -19.49 1.25
C ILE A 143 -25.20 -20.83 1.59
N PRO A 144 -24.56 -21.75 2.32
CA PRO A 144 -25.17 -23.03 2.66
C PRO A 144 -26.46 -22.86 3.48
N GLY A 145 -27.47 -23.69 3.18
CA GLY A 145 -28.70 -23.76 3.98
C GLY A 145 -29.73 -22.66 3.75
N LEU A 146 -29.45 -21.65 2.92
CA LEU A 146 -30.46 -20.68 2.47
C LEU A 146 -31.15 -21.12 1.17
N PRO A 147 -32.43 -20.73 0.96
CA PRO A 147 -33.11 -20.97 -0.31
C PRO A 147 -32.60 -20.05 -1.43
N PHE A 148 -32.90 -20.42 -2.67
CA PHE A 148 -32.58 -19.65 -3.89
C PHE A 148 -31.10 -19.31 -4.07
N GLN A 149 -30.20 -20.20 -3.64
CA GLN A 149 -28.76 -20.06 -3.80
C GLN A 149 -28.27 -20.66 -5.12
N ARG A 150 -27.05 -20.31 -5.53
CA ARG A 150 -26.37 -20.92 -6.67
C ARG A 150 -26.16 -22.41 -6.44
N SER A 151 -25.99 -23.14 -7.53
CA SER A 151 -25.63 -24.55 -7.45
C SER A 151 -24.25 -24.73 -6.82
N VAL A 152 -24.06 -25.86 -6.12
CA VAL A 152 -22.75 -26.22 -5.55
C VAL A 152 -21.66 -26.26 -6.63
N GLY A 153 -21.99 -26.71 -7.84
CA GLY A 153 -21.08 -26.75 -8.98
C GLY A 153 -20.60 -25.37 -9.41
N GLU A 154 -21.49 -24.38 -9.52
CA GLU A 154 -21.12 -22.99 -9.84
C GLU A 154 -20.20 -22.38 -8.77
N CYS A 155 -20.56 -22.58 -7.50
CA CYS A 155 -19.75 -22.09 -6.39
C CYS A 155 -18.36 -22.74 -6.37
N ALA A 156 -18.28 -24.06 -6.51
CA ALA A 156 -17.02 -24.78 -6.56
C ALA A 156 -16.14 -24.31 -7.72
N ALA A 157 -16.72 -24.14 -8.92
CA ALA A 157 -15.99 -23.65 -10.10
C ALA A 157 -15.43 -22.24 -9.90
N PHE A 158 -16.19 -21.35 -9.24
CA PHE A 158 -15.74 -19.99 -8.94
C PHE A 158 -14.57 -19.95 -7.95
N PHE A 159 -14.61 -20.81 -6.92
CA PHE A 159 -13.58 -20.88 -5.87
C PHE A 159 -12.38 -21.76 -6.24
N ALA A 160 -12.47 -22.60 -7.28
CA ALA A 160 -11.36 -23.43 -7.75
C ALA A 160 -10.22 -22.61 -8.40
N ARG A 161 -10.46 -21.34 -8.76
CA ARG A 161 -9.45 -20.47 -9.37
C ARG A 161 -8.57 -19.80 -8.31
N PRO A 162 -7.23 -19.95 -8.35
CA PRO A 162 -6.33 -19.30 -7.39
C PRO A 162 -6.39 -17.77 -7.52
N ARG A 163 -6.42 -17.05 -6.39
CA ARG A 163 -6.46 -15.58 -6.30
C ARG A 163 -5.39 -15.07 -5.33
N TRP A 164 -4.72 -13.99 -5.71
CA TRP A 164 -3.65 -13.36 -4.92
C TRP A 164 -4.25 -12.41 -3.87
N LEU A 165 -3.79 -12.50 -2.62
CA LEU A 165 -4.08 -11.52 -1.56
C LEU A 165 -2.76 -10.99 -1.00
N HIS A 166 -2.56 -9.67 -0.94
CA HIS A 166 -1.34 -9.09 -0.39
C HIS A 166 -1.43 -8.95 1.14
N LEU A 167 -0.35 -9.25 1.87
CA LEU A 167 -0.29 -9.14 3.34
C LEU A 167 -0.53 -7.70 3.84
N VAL A 168 -0.23 -6.69 3.03
CA VAL A 168 -0.52 -5.28 3.33
C VAL A 168 -2.03 -5.08 3.55
N ASP A 169 -2.87 -5.79 2.79
CA ASP A 169 -4.33 -5.73 2.93
C ASP A 169 -4.77 -6.29 4.30
N LEU A 170 -4.08 -7.32 4.82
CA LEU A 170 -4.33 -7.89 6.14
C LEU A 170 -3.78 -7.03 7.30
N LEU A 171 -2.65 -6.35 7.11
CA LEU A 171 -2.05 -5.47 8.13
C LEU A 171 -2.81 -4.15 8.30
N ILE A 172 -3.38 -3.60 7.22
CA ILE A 172 -4.26 -2.42 7.29
C ILE A 172 -5.51 -2.74 8.12
N MET A 173 -6.10 -3.93 7.95
CA MET A 173 -7.24 -4.40 8.77
C MET A 173 -6.92 -4.43 10.27
N ASN A 174 -5.65 -4.68 10.63
CA ASN A 174 -5.20 -4.85 12.00
C ASN A 174 -4.97 -3.54 12.78
N ASN A 175 -4.70 -2.42 12.07
CA ASN A 175 -4.39 -1.11 12.69
C ASN A 175 -5.62 -0.21 12.89
N SER A 176 -6.74 -0.49 12.23
CA SER A 176 -8.06 -0.01 12.64
C SER A 176 -8.55 -0.82 13.85
N LYS A 177 -9.30 -0.25 14.79
CA LYS A 177 -9.82 -0.87 16.04
C LYS A 177 -10.74 -2.11 15.85
N MET A 178 -10.43 -3.02 14.91
CA MET A 178 -11.33 -3.98 14.28
C MET A 178 -11.04 -5.46 14.59
N LEU A 179 -10.02 -5.77 15.39
CA LEU A 179 -9.67 -7.15 15.76
C LEU A 179 -10.74 -7.89 16.58
N ARG A 180 -11.74 -7.20 17.14
CA ARG A 180 -12.79 -7.85 17.94
C ARG A 180 -13.89 -8.53 17.13
N SER A 181 -13.90 -8.42 15.79
CA SER A 181 -15.01 -8.91 14.94
C SER A 181 -14.63 -9.90 13.84
N VAL A 182 -13.33 -10.22 13.66
CA VAL A 182 -12.89 -11.18 12.65
C VAL A 182 -12.87 -12.58 13.26
N THR A 183 -13.78 -13.46 12.80
CA THR A 183 -13.86 -14.85 13.27
C THR A 183 -12.81 -15.74 12.57
N PRO A 184 -12.27 -16.77 13.25
CA PRO A 184 -11.31 -17.72 12.65
C PRO A 184 -11.82 -18.38 11.36
N THR A 185 -13.13 -18.63 11.26
CA THR A 185 -13.81 -19.20 10.08
C THR A 185 -13.76 -18.29 8.85
N TYR A 186 -13.75 -16.97 9.02
CA TYR A 186 -13.60 -16.02 7.92
C TYR A 186 -12.22 -16.13 7.27
N LEU A 187 -11.18 -16.19 8.10
CA LEU A 187 -9.78 -16.28 7.70
C LEU A 187 -9.46 -17.63 7.01
N ASP A 188 -10.14 -18.71 7.40
CA ASP A 188 -10.06 -20.02 6.74
C ASP A 188 -10.63 -20.02 5.31
N SER A 189 -11.71 -19.26 5.07
CA SER A 189 -12.35 -19.20 3.74
C SER A 189 -11.62 -18.29 2.74
N VAL A 190 -10.91 -17.26 3.23
CA VAL A 190 -10.23 -16.26 2.40
C VAL A 190 -8.75 -16.63 2.13
N MET A 191 -8.09 -17.42 2.99
CA MET A 191 -6.62 -17.55 2.99
C MET A 191 -6.05 -18.90 2.53
N LYS A 192 -6.80 -19.66 1.72
CA LYS A 192 -6.29 -20.88 1.08
C LYS A 192 -5.26 -20.65 -0.03
N SER A 193 -4.97 -19.40 -0.40
CA SER A 193 -4.01 -19.06 -1.44
C SER A 193 -2.69 -18.51 -0.89
N GLU A 194 -1.64 -18.75 -1.66
CA GLU A 194 -0.23 -18.43 -1.43
C GLU A 194 -0.01 -17.03 -0.83
N LYS A 195 0.86 -16.92 0.18
CA LYS A 195 1.15 -15.67 0.89
C LYS A 195 2.55 -15.15 0.61
N VAL A 196 2.69 -13.83 0.53
CA VAL A 196 3.98 -13.16 0.35
C VAL A 196 4.22 -12.19 1.51
N LEU A 197 5.28 -12.44 2.29
CA LEU A 197 5.84 -11.54 3.29
C LEU A 197 7.02 -10.81 2.63
N ASP A 198 6.80 -9.61 2.10
CA ASP A 198 7.88 -8.80 1.51
C ASP A 198 8.48 -7.83 2.54
N GLU A 199 9.77 -7.52 2.39
CA GLU A 199 10.56 -6.71 3.33
C GLU A 199 10.41 -7.10 4.82
N ALA A 200 10.44 -8.40 5.13
CA ALA A 200 10.06 -8.91 6.46
C ALA A 200 10.92 -8.39 7.63
N ASP A 201 12.16 -7.96 7.39
CA ASP A 201 13.01 -7.30 8.38
C ASP A 201 12.52 -5.92 8.79
N ARG A 202 11.75 -5.25 7.94
CA ARG A 202 11.15 -3.94 8.19
C ARG A 202 9.76 -4.06 8.77
N LEU A 203 9.02 -5.12 8.42
CA LEU A 203 7.74 -5.47 9.05
C LEU A 203 7.86 -5.74 10.56
N LEU A 204 9.07 -5.98 11.08
CA LEU A 204 9.31 -6.32 12.49
C LEU A 204 9.90 -5.17 13.33
N ASN A 205 9.76 -3.93 12.85
CA ASN A 205 10.01 -2.73 13.68
C ASN A 205 8.99 -2.67 14.84
N GLU A 206 9.29 -1.90 15.89
CA GLU A 206 8.57 -1.94 17.18
C GLU A 206 7.04 -1.77 17.07
N ASP A 207 6.56 -1.05 16.06
CA ASP A 207 5.13 -0.77 15.86
C ASP A 207 4.30 -1.97 15.32
N PHE A 208 4.95 -2.98 14.73
CA PHE A 208 4.25 -4.04 13.97
C PHE A 208 4.40 -5.44 14.57
N GLU A 209 5.20 -5.59 15.63
CA GLU A 209 5.48 -6.89 16.24
C GLU A 209 4.22 -7.53 16.87
N LYS A 210 3.47 -6.78 17.68
CA LYS A 210 2.23 -7.29 18.29
C LYS A 210 1.14 -7.61 17.25
N PRO A 211 0.84 -6.71 16.27
CA PRO A 211 -0.10 -7.01 15.20
C PRO A 211 0.26 -8.28 14.40
N ILE A 212 1.55 -8.50 14.11
CA ILE A 212 1.99 -9.68 13.35
C ILE A 212 1.81 -10.95 14.18
N ASP A 213 2.21 -10.95 15.45
CA ASP A 213 2.04 -12.12 16.33
C ASP A 213 0.54 -12.46 16.51
N GLU A 214 -0.34 -11.46 16.63
CA GLU A 214 -1.80 -11.67 16.66
C GLU A 214 -2.33 -12.23 15.33
N LEU A 215 -1.91 -11.67 14.20
CA LEU A 215 -2.30 -12.13 12.87
C LEU A 215 -1.88 -13.60 12.65
N LEU A 216 -0.68 -13.98 13.07
CA LEU A 216 -0.17 -15.35 12.93
C LEU A 216 -0.97 -16.38 13.71
N ASN A 217 -1.61 -16.00 14.81
CA ASN A 217 -2.44 -16.90 15.61
C ASN A 217 -3.79 -17.24 14.92
N VAL A 218 -4.27 -16.36 14.05
CA VAL A 218 -5.57 -16.54 13.38
C VAL A 218 -5.42 -17.01 11.92
N ILE A 219 -4.20 -17.06 11.38
CA ILE A 219 -3.92 -17.57 10.03
C ILE A 219 -3.88 -19.12 10.02
N PRO A 220 -4.53 -19.79 9.04
CA PRO A 220 -4.49 -21.24 8.88
C PRO A 220 -3.06 -21.76 8.67
N ARG A 221 -2.70 -22.86 9.33
CA ARG A 221 -1.32 -23.40 9.32
C ARG A 221 -0.92 -24.06 8.00
N ASP A 222 -1.87 -24.58 7.24
CA ASP A 222 -1.59 -25.24 5.96
C ASP A 222 -1.67 -24.24 4.81
N ARG A 223 -0.50 -23.75 4.39
CA ARG A 223 -0.36 -22.69 3.37
C ARG A 223 1.04 -22.68 2.76
N ARG A 224 1.13 -22.22 1.52
CA ARG A 224 2.41 -21.81 0.91
C ARG A 224 2.71 -20.36 1.26
N THR A 225 3.87 -20.11 1.85
CA THR A 225 4.30 -18.78 2.26
C THR A 225 5.68 -18.49 1.69
N TYR A 226 5.81 -17.34 1.03
CA TYR A 226 7.06 -16.76 0.56
C TYR A 226 7.48 -15.66 1.53
N LEU A 227 8.73 -15.68 1.97
CA LEU A 227 9.30 -14.64 2.83
C LEU A 227 10.50 -14.04 2.14
N PHE A 228 10.38 -12.77 1.77
CA PHE A 228 11.44 -11.94 1.23
C PHE A 228 11.92 -10.99 2.31
N SER A 229 13.22 -10.95 2.53
CA SER A 229 13.85 -10.04 3.46
C SER A 229 15.26 -9.75 3.02
N ALA A 230 15.64 -8.48 3.12
CA ALA A 230 17.01 -8.09 2.84
C ALA A 230 17.97 -8.53 3.95
N THR A 231 17.48 -8.76 5.18
CA THR A 231 18.32 -9.06 6.33
C THR A 231 17.76 -10.14 7.25
N MET A 232 18.61 -11.07 7.68
CA MET A 232 18.17 -12.18 8.54
C MET A 232 18.39 -11.91 10.03
N THR A 233 17.62 -10.98 10.59
CA THR A 233 17.69 -10.62 12.02
C THR A 233 17.11 -11.72 12.93
N LYS A 234 17.35 -11.64 14.25
CA LYS A 234 16.72 -12.57 15.23
C LYS A 234 15.20 -12.54 15.13
N LYS A 235 14.61 -11.35 14.91
CA LYS A 235 13.17 -11.18 14.72
C LYS A 235 12.69 -11.87 13.43
N VAL A 236 13.38 -11.66 12.30
CA VAL A 236 13.02 -12.34 11.04
C VAL A 236 13.15 -13.86 11.17
N LYS A 237 14.15 -14.37 11.90
CA LYS A 237 14.25 -15.81 12.20
C LYS A 237 13.06 -16.32 13.04
N LYS A 238 12.60 -15.54 14.02
CA LYS A 238 11.38 -15.86 14.80
C LYS A 238 10.17 -15.91 13.86
N LEU A 239 10.00 -14.89 13.02
CA LEU A 239 8.92 -14.82 12.03
C LEU A 239 8.97 -15.98 11.04
N GLN A 240 10.14 -16.30 10.50
CA GLN A 240 10.37 -17.43 9.59
C GLN A 240 9.91 -18.75 10.22
N ARG A 241 10.27 -19.01 11.49
CA ARG A 241 9.85 -20.22 12.23
C ARG A 241 8.35 -20.27 12.47
N ALA A 242 7.72 -19.13 12.70
CA ALA A 242 6.27 -19.05 12.91
C ALA A 242 5.48 -19.15 11.59
N CYS A 243 6.07 -18.71 10.47
CA CYS A 243 5.35 -18.55 9.21
C CYS A 243 5.57 -19.65 8.18
N LEU A 244 6.74 -20.30 8.20
CA LEU A 244 7.18 -21.23 7.15
C LEU A 244 7.29 -22.66 7.69
N LYS A 245 6.92 -23.64 6.86
CA LYS A 245 7.12 -25.07 7.12
C LYS A 245 8.14 -25.62 6.11
N ASN A 246 9.28 -26.09 6.60
CA ASN A 246 10.41 -26.62 5.81
C ASN A 246 10.77 -25.74 4.57
N PRO A 247 11.12 -24.46 4.76
CA PRO A 247 11.35 -23.54 3.65
C PRO A 247 12.63 -23.87 2.87
N VAL A 248 12.57 -23.77 1.54
CA VAL A 248 13.77 -23.66 0.69
C VAL A 248 14.35 -22.25 0.86
N LYS A 249 15.63 -22.16 1.20
CA LYS A 249 16.33 -20.88 1.39
C LYS A 249 17.16 -20.54 0.16
N ILE A 250 16.91 -19.36 -0.41
CA ILE A 250 17.69 -18.78 -1.51
C ILE A 250 18.34 -17.50 -0.96
N GLU A 251 19.67 -17.39 -0.99
CA GLU A 251 20.42 -16.24 -0.45
C GLU A 251 21.47 -15.78 -1.47
N ALA A 252 21.45 -14.49 -1.83
CA ALA A 252 22.31 -13.94 -2.87
C ALA A 252 23.69 -13.47 -2.36
N ALA A 253 23.84 -13.12 -1.07
CA ALA A 253 25.12 -12.83 -0.41
C ALA A 253 24.95 -12.72 1.12
N SER A 254 25.92 -13.23 1.88
CA SER A 254 25.88 -13.30 3.36
C SER A 254 26.48 -12.08 4.08
N LYS A 255 27.14 -11.16 3.35
CA LYS A 255 27.87 -10.02 3.92
C LYS A 255 27.28 -8.71 3.41
N TYR A 256 26.93 -7.82 4.34
CA TYR A 256 26.56 -6.43 4.05
C TYR A 256 27.70 -5.76 3.28
N SER A 257 27.53 -5.64 1.98
CA SER A 257 28.54 -5.13 1.06
C SER A 257 27.86 -4.27 0.00
N THR A 258 28.61 -3.32 -0.53
CA THR A 258 28.22 -2.56 -1.70
C THR A 258 28.84 -3.18 -2.95
N VAL A 259 28.20 -2.97 -4.11
CA VAL A 259 28.74 -3.44 -5.39
C VAL A 259 30.04 -2.70 -5.72
N ASP A 260 31.00 -3.36 -6.34
CA ASP A 260 32.32 -2.77 -6.61
C ASP A 260 32.27 -1.63 -7.64
N THR A 261 31.22 -1.57 -8.46
CA THR A 261 30.98 -0.47 -9.41
C THR A 261 30.47 0.82 -8.76
N LEU A 262 30.15 0.79 -7.46
CA LEU A 262 29.69 1.94 -6.70
C LEU A 262 30.88 2.75 -6.15
N LYS A 263 31.03 3.99 -6.61
CA LYS A 263 31.99 4.94 -6.06
C LYS A 263 31.37 5.64 -4.85
N GLN A 264 31.99 5.48 -3.68
CA GLN A 264 31.50 6.03 -2.41
C GLN A 264 32.49 7.05 -1.88
N GLN A 265 31.98 8.24 -1.52
CA GLN A 265 32.77 9.35 -1.00
C GLN A 265 32.02 10.03 0.15
N TYR A 266 32.74 10.76 0.99
CA TYR A 266 32.11 11.69 1.93
C TYR A 266 32.73 13.07 1.83
N ARG A 267 32.03 14.08 2.31
CA ARG A 267 32.55 15.43 2.50
C ARG A 267 32.30 15.81 3.95
N PHE A 268 33.37 16.09 4.69
CA PHE A 268 33.26 16.58 6.06
C PHE A 268 33.04 18.08 6.04
N VAL A 269 31.84 18.53 6.42
CA VAL A 269 31.43 19.93 6.33
C VAL A 269 30.71 20.36 7.60
N PRO A 270 30.92 21.60 8.11
CA PRO A 270 30.14 22.09 9.24
C PRO A 270 28.64 22.08 8.93
N ALA A 271 27.83 21.71 9.91
CA ALA A 271 26.37 21.58 9.76
C ALA A 271 25.70 22.80 9.10
N LYS A 272 26.18 24.02 9.41
CA LYS A 272 25.69 25.30 8.89
C LYS A 272 25.82 25.46 7.36
N TYR A 273 26.73 24.71 6.73
CA TYR A 273 27.04 24.87 5.30
C TYR A 273 26.53 23.70 4.44
N LYS A 274 25.80 22.73 5.02
CA LYS A 274 25.36 21.53 4.28
C LYS A 274 24.52 21.88 3.05
N GLU A 275 23.67 22.89 3.13
CA GLU A 275 22.85 23.38 2.01
C GLU A 275 23.73 23.88 0.86
N CYS A 276 24.76 24.68 1.16
CA CYS A 276 25.69 25.21 0.16
C CYS A 276 26.45 24.08 -0.55
N TYR A 277 26.92 23.08 0.21
CA TYR A 277 27.62 21.93 -0.34
C TYR A 277 26.69 21.02 -1.16
N LEU A 278 25.44 20.85 -0.73
CA LEU A 278 24.44 20.12 -1.50
C LEU A 278 24.21 20.80 -2.87
N VAL A 279 24.04 22.12 -2.88
CA VAL A 279 23.89 22.89 -4.12
C VAL A 279 25.12 22.75 -5.00
N TYR A 280 26.33 22.91 -4.43
CA TYR A 280 27.58 22.72 -5.17
C TYR A 280 27.67 21.34 -5.83
N ILE A 281 27.42 20.26 -5.08
CA ILE A 281 27.43 18.88 -5.60
C ILE A 281 26.42 18.71 -6.74
N LEU A 282 25.20 19.23 -6.58
CA LEU A 282 24.15 19.13 -7.59
C LEU A 282 24.46 19.97 -8.84
N THR A 283 25.19 21.07 -8.70
CA THR A 283 25.68 21.87 -9.83
C THR A 283 26.77 21.13 -10.61
N GLU A 284 27.78 20.60 -9.93
CA GLU A 284 28.88 19.84 -10.56
C GLU A 284 28.36 18.61 -11.31
N MET A 285 27.31 17.98 -10.77
CA MET A 285 26.68 16.79 -11.34
C MET A 285 25.40 17.13 -12.13
N SER A 286 25.31 18.34 -12.69
CA SER A 286 24.12 18.81 -13.40
C SER A 286 23.67 17.81 -14.49
N GLY A 287 22.35 17.65 -14.62
CA GLY A 287 21.75 16.68 -15.53
C GLY A 287 21.62 15.26 -14.98
N SER A 288 22.39 14.88 -13.95
CA SER A 288 22.29 13.55 -13.33
C SER A 288 20.97 13.35 -12.59
N THR A 289 20.43 12.13 -12.61
CA THR A 289 19.32 11.76 -11.73
C THR A 289 19.85 11.50 -10.33
N SER A 290 19.30 12.21 -9.34
CA SER A 290 19.82 12.27 -7.99
C SER A 290 18.75 11.95 -6.95
N MET A 291 19.12 11.16 -5.95
CA MET A 291 18.28 10.88 -4.78
C MET A 291 18.95 11.38 -3.52
N VAL A 292 18.34 12.36 -2.85
CA VAL A 292 18.86 13.06 -1.67
C VAL A 292 18.11 12.58 -0.42
N PHE A 293 18.82 11.93 0.50
CA PHE A 293 18.23 11.41 1.73
C PHE A 293 18.39 12.39 2.89
N THR A 294 17.27 12.78 3.51
CA THR A 294 17.23 13.58 4.74
C THR A 294 16.60 12.78 5.88
N ARG A 295 16.83 13.22 7.12
CA ARG A 295 16.29 12.56 8.32
C ARG A 295 14.80 12.88 8.52
N THR A 296 14.41 14.14 8.37
CA THR A 296 13.05 14.62 8.70
C THR A 296 12.25 15.00 7.47
N CYS A 297 10.92 14.93 7.58
CA CYS A 297 10.00 15.38 6.55
C CYS A 297 10.12 16.89 6.30
N ASP A 298 10.33 17.69 7.35
CA ASP A 298 10.50 19.14 7.20
C ASP A 298 11.75 19.47 6.40
N ALA A 299 12.86 18.77 6.66
CA ALA A 299 14.09 18.92 5.90
C ALA A 299 13.89 18.58 4.41
N THR A 300 13.14 17.51 4.08
CA THR A 300 12.84 17.21 2.66
C THR A 300 12.12 18.36 1.96
N THR A 301 11.16 18.99 2.67
CA THR A 301 10.32 20.05 2.11
C THR A 301 11.10 21.34 1.97
N LEU A 302 11.86 21.71 3.01
CA LEU A 302 12.72 22.88 3.03
C LEU A 302 13.79 22.81 1.94
N LEU A 303 14.53 21.70 1.83
CA LEU A 303 15.55 21.55 0.79
C LEU A 303 14.93 21.58 -0.62
N ALA A 304 13.77 20.98 -0.83
CA ALA A 304 13.09 21.05 -2.11
C ALA A 304 12.72 22.50 -2.48
N TYR A 305 12.27 23.29 -1.50
CA TYR A 305 11.95 24.70 -1.70
C TYR A 305 13.20 25.53 -2.02
N ILE A 306 14.29 25.34 -1.26
CA ILE A 306 15.58 26.02 -1.51
C ILE A 306 16.08 25.70 -2.91
N LEU A 307 16.15 24.41 -3.27
CA LEU A 307 16.66 23.96 -4.56
C LEU A 307 15.82 24.48 -5.73
N ARG A 308 14.49 24.51 -5.61
CA ARG A 308 13.62 25.07 -6.65
C ARG A 308 13.84 26.57 -6.87
N ASN A 309 14.01 27.34 -5.79
CA ASN A 309 14.30 28.78 -5.90
C ASN A 309 15.67 29.06 -6.52
N LEU A 310 16.60 28.10 -6.43
CA LEU A 310 17.90 28.15 -7.10
C LEU A 310 17.88 27.55 -8.52
N GLY A 311 16.70 27.23 -9.06
CA GLY A 311 16.53 26.74 -10.44
C GLY A 311 16.64 25.22 -10.62
N PHE A 312 16.81 24.45 -9.55
CA PHE A 312 16.87 22.99 -9.64
C PHE A 312 15.48 22.37 -9.72
N ARG A 313 15.35 21.31 -10.53
CA ARG A 313 14.11 20.53 -10.65
C ARG A 313 14.04 19.46 -9.56
N ALA A 314 13.83 19.92 -8.33
CA ALA A 314 13.75 19.07 -7.14
C ALA A 314 12.30 18.75 -6.73
N ILE A 315 12.04 17.55 -6.22
CA ILE A 315 10.73 17.17 -5.68
C ILE A 315 10.86 16.40 -4.35
N PRO A 316 10.09 16.75 -3.30
CA PRO A 316 10.13 16.01 -2.05
C PRO A 316 9.20 14.79 -2.12
N ILE A 317 9.58 13.71 -1.44
CA ILE A 317 8.73 12.58 -1.08
C ILE A 317 8.96 12.28 0.41
N ASN A 318 7.96 12.54 1.25
CA ASN A 318 8.05 12.34 2.69
C ASN A 318 6.78 11.72 3.29
N GLY A 319 6.82 11.37 4.58
CA GLY A 319 5.72 10.69 5.28
C GLY A 319 4.48 11.57 5.52
N HIS A 320 4.60 12.90 5.48
CA HIS A 320 3.45 13.81 5.60
C HIS A 320 2.68 13.97 4.28
N MET A 321 3.24 13.48 3.16
CA MET A 321 2.56 13.49 1.87
C MET A 321 1.56 12.33 1.79
N THR A 322 0.33 12.66 1.38
CA THR A 322 -0.66 11.65 0.98
C THR A 322 -0.08 10.73 -0.11
N GLN A 323 -0.51 9.47 -0.16
CA GLN A 323 -0.03 8.51 -1.16
C GLN A 323 -0.17 9.00 -2.61
N SER A 324 -1.26 9.68 -2.95
CA SER A 324 -1.46 10.31 -4.28
C SER A 324 -0.38 11.33 -4.61
N LYS A 325 -0.04 12.23 -3.66
CA LYS A 325 1.08 13.18 -3.82
C LYS A 325 2.42 12.48 -3.98
N ARG A 326 2.67 11.39 -3.24
CA ARG A 326 3.90 10.59 -3.36
C ARG A 326 4.01 9.95 -4.75
N LEU A 327 2.93 9.34 -5.24
CA LEU A 327 2.87 8.75 -6.58
C LEU A 327 3.00 9.81 -7.68
N GLY A 328 2.33 10.96 -7.54
CA GLY A 328 2.45 12.07 -8.48
C GLY A 328 3.89 12.60 -8.54
N ALA A 329 4.55 12.76 -7.39
CA ALA A 329 5.95 13.16 -7.35
C ALA A 329 6.88 12.14 -8.01
N LEU A 330 6.63 10.85 -7.76
CA LEU A 330 7.39 9.76 -8.37
C LEU A 330 7.18 9.71 -9.90
N ASN A 331 5.96 9.93 -10.38
CA ASN A 331 5.65 9.94 -11.81
C ASN A 331 6.37 11.09 -12.52
N LYS A 332 6.42 12.28 -11.92
CA LYS A 332 7.21 13.40 -12.44
C LYS A 332 8.70 13.08 -12.53
N PHE A 333 9.23 12.38 -11.53
CA PHE A 333 10.61 11.93 -11.53
C PHE A 333 10.87 10.88 -12.62
N LYS A 334 9.98 9.89 -12.76
CA LYS A 334 10.05 8.85 -13.80
C LYS A 334 9.91 9.42 -15.23
N ALA A 335 9.08 10.45 -15.40
CA ALA A 335 8.89 11.16 -16.66
C ALA A 335 10.04 12.11 -17.02
N GLY A 336 11.01 12.30 -16.10
CA GLY A 336 12.12 13.22 -16.30
C GLY A 336 11.74 14.70 -16.16
N GLU A 337 10.54 15.03 -15.67
CA GLU A 337 10.14 16.43 -15.36
C GLU A 337 10.97 17.00 -14.21
N CYS A 338 11.37 16.15 -13.27
CA CYS A 338 12.34 16.45 -12.23
C CYS A 338 13.43 15.37 -12.19
N ASN A 339 14.66 15.78 -11.92
CA ASN A 339 15.81 14.88 -11.83
C ASN A 339 16.39 14.79 -10.41
N ILE A 340 15.83 15.51 -9.44
CA ILE A 340 16.27 15.46 -8.04
C ILE A 340 15.10 15.05 -7.16
N LEU A 341 15.22 13.90 -6.50
CA LEU A 341 14.26 13.37 -5.56
C LEU A 341 14.79 13.53 -4.14
N ILE A 342 14.06 14.24 -3.27
CA ILE A 342 14.45 14.43 -1.87
C ILE A 342 13.53 13.61 -0.99
N CYS A 343 14.06 12.72 -0.15
CA CYS A 343 13.22 11.79 0.59
C CYS A 343 13.77 11.40 1.96
N THR A 344 12.86 10.95 2.82
CA THR A 344 13.23 10.20 4.03
C THR A 344 13.29 8.70 3.74
N ASP A 345 13.95 7.94 4.62
CA ASP A 345 14.03 6.48 4.48
C ASP A 345 12.64 5.84 4.39
N VAL A 346 11.70 6.27 5.23
CA VAL A 346 10.32 5.74 5.25
C VAL A 346 9.61 6.02 3.94
N ALA A 347 9.78 7.22 3.39
CA ALA A 347 9.03 7.66 2.23
C ALA A 347 9.58 7.13 0.90
N SER A 348 10.78 6.55 0.90
CA SER A 348 11.34 5.83 -0.25
C SER A 348 10.93 4.34 -0.30
N ARG A 349 10.32 3.81 0.77
CA ARG A 349 9.91 2.38 0.86
C ARG A 349 8.59 2.12 0.16
N GLY A 350 8.44 0.90 -0.37
CA GLY A 350 7.23 0.43 -1.05
C GLY A 350 6.89 1.17 -2.35
N LEU A 351 7.80 2.03 -2.83
CA LEU A 351 7.70 2.71 -4.11
C LEU A 351 8.71 2.07 -5.06
N ASP A 352 8.25 1.72 -6.25
CA ASP A 352 9.11 1.31 -7.36
C ASP A 352 9.84 2.56 -7.90
N ILE A 353 11.00 2.86 -7.32
CA ILE A 353 11.85 4.00 -7.70
C ILE A 353 12.91 3.51 -8.68
N PRO A 354 13.06 4.15 -9.86
CA PRO A 354 14.06 3.75 -10.85
C PRO A 354 15.48 3.93 -10.29
N SER A 355 16.45 3.17 -10.83
CA SER A 355 17.85 3.38 -10.49
C SER A 355 18.28 4.80 -10.84
N VAL A 356 18.98 5.45 -9.92
CA VAL A 356 19.50 6.82 -10.10
C VAL A 356 21.00 6.81 -10.36
N ASP A 357 21.52 7.86 -10.99
CA ASP A 357 22.96 8.03 -11.25
C ASP A 357 23.74 8.33 -9.97
N MET A 358 23.11 9.10 -9.06
CA MET A 358 23.72 9.55 -7.83
C MET A 358 22.79 9.45 -6.61
N VAL A 359 23.35 8.99 -5.49
CA VAL A 359 22.71 9.05 -4.17
C VAL A 359 23.49 10.03 -3.30
N ILE A 360 22.79 10.99 -2.70
CA ILE A 360 23.37 11.92 -1.73
C ILE A 360 22.76 11.62 -0.36
N ASN A 361 23.57 11.20 0.59
CA ASN A 361 23.17 11.18 2.00
C ASN A 361 23.38 12.59 2.55
N TYR A 362 22.33 13.43 2.45
CA TYR A 362 22.36 14.74 3.08
C TYR A 362 22.50 14.59 4.58
N ASP A 363 21.65 13.77 5.21
CA ASP A 363 21.82 13.37 6.61
C ASP A 363 22.31 11.92 6.71
N ILE A 364 23.28 11.66 7.58
CA ILE A 364 23.79 10.31 7.77
C ILE A 364 22.75 9.46 8.51
N PRO A 365 22.46 8.22 8.05
CA PRO A 365 21.53 7.35 8.74
C PRO A 365 22.10 6.95 10.10
N THR A 366 21.25 6.91 11.12
CA THR A 366 21.62 6.48 12.47
C THR A 366 21.89 4.98 12.56
N ASN A 367 21.37 4.19 11.62
CA ASN A 367 21.64 2.76 11.48
C ASN A 367 22.46 2.50 10.22
N SER A 368 23.64 1.90 10.38
CA SER A 368 24.56 1.61 9.28
C SER A 368 23.96 0.75 8.16
N LYS A 369 22.94 -0.08 8.46
CA LYS A 369 22.27 -0.89 7.44
C LYS A 369 21.44 -0.05 6.48
N ASP A 370 20.85 1.04 6.96
CA ASP A 370 20.05 1.96 6.13
C ASP A 370 20.90 2.59 5.04
N TYR A 371 22.18 2.86 5.32
CA TYR A 371 23.13 3.34 4.31
C TYR A 371 23.20 2.43 3.08
N ILE A 372 23.30 1.11 3.28
CA ILE A 372 23.39 0.14 2.18
C ILE A 372 22.12 0.16 1.33
N HIS A 373 20.95 0.31 1.96
CA HIS A 373 19.68 0.41 1.24
C HIS A 373 19.55 1.72 0.45
N ARG A 374 20.10 2.82 0.98
CA ARG A 374 20.14 4.12 0.30
C ARG A 374 21.06 4.08 -0.92
N VAL A 375 22.32 3.71 -0.72
CA VAL A 375 23.30 3.69 -1.83
C VAL A 375 23.01 2.59 -2.84
N GLY A 376 22.34 1.52 -2.41
CA GLY A 376 21.79 0.51 -3.31
C GLY A 376 20.67 1.01 -4.22
N ARG A 377 20.29 2.30 -4.21
CA ARG A 377 19.41 2.92 -5.22
C ARG A 377 20.15 3.35 -6.49
N THR A 378 21.47 3.35 -6.45
CA THR A 378 22.34 3.51 -7.62
C THR A 378 23.13 2.22 -7.88
N ALA A 379 23.95 2.21 -8.93
CA ALA A 379 24.83 1.10 -9.32
C ALA A 379 24.11 -0.27 -9.42
N ARG A 380 22.84 -0.29 -9.88
CA ARG A 380 22.07 -1.52 -10.09
C ARG A 380 22.33 -2.12 -11.48
N ALA A 381 22.16 -3.43 -11.60
CA ALA A 381 22.16 -4.17 -12.87
C ALA A 381 23.42 -3.91 -13.73
N GLY A 382 24.61 -3.93 -13.11
CA GLY A 382 25.90 -3.79 -13.78
C GLY A 382 26.31 -2.35 -14.10
N ARG A 383 25.49 -1.34 -13.79
CA ARG A 383 25.86 0.08 -13.94
C ARG A 383 26.80 0.54 -12.83
N SER A 384 27.65 1.51 -13.14
CA SER A 384 28.35 2.30 -12.12
C SER A 384 27.44 3.35 -11.52
N GLY A 385 27.73 3.78 -10.31
CA GLY A 385 26.97 4.81 -9.60
C GLY A 385 27.84 5.56 -8.61
N VAL A 386 27.34 6.70 -8.14
CA VAL A 386 28.04 7.53 -7.16
C VAL A 386 27.18 7.70 -5.90
N ALA A 387 27.79 7.50 -4.74
CA ALA A 387 27.19 7.82 -3.45
C ALA A 387 28.06 8.83 -2.69
N ILE A 388 27.48 9.99 -2.37
CA ILE A 388 28.17 11.07 -1.63
C ILE A 388 27.47 11.25 -0.27
N SER A 389 28.25 11.21 0.81
CA SER A 389 27.76 11.49 2.16
C SER A 389 28.23 12.85 2.66
N ILE A 390 27.30 13.73 3.03
CA ILE A 390 27.62 15.04 3.61
C ILE A 390 27.64 14.86 5.14
N VAL A 391 28.84 14.71 5.71
CA VAL A 391 29.04 14.39 7.13
C VAL A 391 29.35 15.66 7.89
N ASN A 392 28.59 15.95 8.94
CA ASN A 392 28.91 17.07 9.85
C ASN A 392 29.49 16.60 11.19
N GLN A 393 29.83 17.55 12.05
CA GLN A 393 30.46 17.30 13.35
C GLN A 393 29.64 16.41 14.30
N TYR A 394 28.31 16.35 14.13
CA TYR A 394 27.40 15.54 14.94
C TYR A 394 27.14 14.14 14.36
N GLU A 395 27.51 13.93 13.09
CA GLU A 395 27.18 12.72 12.32
C GLU A 395 28.38 11.82 12.06
N LEU A 396 29.58 12.27 12.45
CA LEU A 396 30.84 11.56 12.20
C LEU A 396 30.85 10.15 12.81
N GLU A 397 30.33 9.98 14.03
CA GLU A 397 30.29 8.67 14.69
C GLU A 397 29.42 7.67 13.92
N TRP A 398 28.22 8.09 13.48
CA TRP A 398 27.36 7.25 12.65
C TRP A 398 28.03 6.88 11.32
N TYR A 399 28.80 7.82 10.74
CA TYR A 399 29.55 7.54 9.52
C TYR A 399 30.67 6.52 9.71
N LEU A 400 31.44 6.63 10.80
CA LEU A 400 32.48 5.64 11.13
C LEU A 400 31.89 4.23 11.37
N GLN A 401 30.68 4.14 11.94
CA GLN A 401 29.96 2.87 12.07
C GLN A 401 29.57 2.27 10.71
N ILE A 402 29.33 3.10 9.69
CA ILE A 402 29.06 2.64 8.31
C ILE A 402 30.34 2.06 7.70
N GLU A 403 31.47 2.76 7.80
CA GLU A 403 32.76 2.24 7.31
C GLU A 403 33.14 0.92 7.97
N LYS A 404 32.92 0.81 9.30
CA LYS A 404 33.13 -0.43 10.05
C LYS A 404 32.24 -1.57 9.57
N LEU A 405 30.98 -1.29 9.23
CA LEU A 405 30.05 -2.30 8.71
C LEU A 405 30.46 -2.80 7.31
N ILE A 406 30.85 -1.87 6.42
CA ILE A 406 31.22 -2.17 5.03
C ILE A 406 32.63 -2.77 4.95
N GLY A 407 33.49 -2.48 5.91
CA GLY A 407 34.89 -2.89 5.91
C GLY A 407 35.75 -2.14 4.88
N LYS A 408 35.29 -0.97 4.42
CA LYS A 408 36.01 -0.09 3.48
C LYS A 408 36.03 1.32 4.06
N LYS A 409 37.19 1.98 4.02
CA LYS A 409 37.28 3.44 4.25
C LYS A 409 36.95 4.16 2.96
N HIS A 410 36.12 5.19 3.04
CA HIS A 410 35.81 6.03 1.90
C HIS A 410 36.74 7.25 1.90
N MET A 411 37.11 7.72 0.71
CA MET A 411 37.93 8.93 0.62
C MET A 411 37.07 10.18 0.89
N PRO A 412 37.64 11.20 1.58
CA PRO A 412 37.01 12.49 1.80
C PRO A 412 36.86 13.34 0.54
#